data_AF-A0A248VN91-F1
#
_entry.id   AF-A0A248VN91-F1
#
_cell.length_a   1.000
_cell.length_b   1.000
_cell.length_c   1.000
_cell.angle_alpha   90.00
_cell.angle_beta   90.00
_cell.angle_gamma   90.00
#
_symmetry.space_group_name_H-M   'P 1'
#
loop_
_entity.id
_entity.type
_entity.pdbx_description
1 polymer ?
#
loop_
_entity_poly.entity_id
_entity_poly.type
_entity_poly.pdbx_seq_one_letter_code
_entity_poly.pdbx_strand_id
1 'polypeptide(L)'
;MKLAKKTLLSALLLLGSVSAMAAPHLTPQQCNDYPFKPLKGEVTHKQLMRELGELEAVGYQPSNDDDDYPGDLEQAEHKLRAEYRADCMPATPHVSASNAQAPAGAAPVQAANQPAG
;
A
#
# COMPACT_ATOMS: atom_id res chain seq x y z
N MET A 1 11.28 53.58 3.40
CA MET A 1 11.82 52.23 3.76
C MET A 1 10.99 51.48 4.82
N LYS A 2 9.66 51.64 4.90
CA LYS A 2 8.80 50.92 5.87
C LYS A 2 7.78 49.99 5.20
N LEU A 3 7.47 50.19 3.91
CA LEU A 3 6.57 49.31 3.16
C LEU A 3 7.24 48.01 2.72
N ALA A 4 8.48 48.07 2.22
CA ALA A 4 9.21 46.89 1.74
C ALA A 4 9.46 45.81 2.82
N LYS A 5 9.60 46.22 4.09
CA LYS A 5 9.80 45.29 5.22
C LYS A 5 8.52 44.51 5.56
N LYS A 6 7.35 45.13 5.37
CA LYS A 6 6.04 44.52 5.64
C LYS A 6 5.65 43.51 4.56
N THR A 7 6.00 43.78 3.31
CA THR A 7 5.82 42.81 2.21
C THR A 7 6.78 41.63 2.30
N LEU A 8 8.02 41.83 2.77
CA LEU A 8 8.95 40.73 3.03
C LEU A 8 8.49 39.80 4.17
N LEU A 9 7.84 40.34 5.21
CA LEU A 9 7.28 39.55 6.31
C LEU A 9 6.07 38.70 5.88
N SER A 10 5.22 39.20 4.97
CA SER A 10 4.06 38.45 4.47
C SER A 10 4.40 37.31 3.51
N ALA A 11 5.52 37.42 2.78
CA ALA A 11 5.96 36.36 1.85
C ALA A 11 6.54 35.14 2.57
N LEU A 12 7.11 35.31 3.78
CA LEU A 12 7.74 34.22 4.53
C LEU A 12 6.71 33.31 5.23
N LEU A 13 5.48 33.76 5.44
CA LEU A 13 4.44 33.02 6.17
C LEU A 13 3.66 32.00 5.29
N LEU A 14 3.87 32.00 3.97
CA LEU A 14 3.12 31.15 3.03
C LEU A 14 3.85 29.84 2.63
N LEU A 15 5.02 29.54 3.22
CA LEU A 15 5.78 28.31 2.96
C LEU A 15 5.46 27.16 3.94
N GLY A 16 4.40 27.29 4.74
CA GLY A 16 4.00 26.29 5.73
C GLY A 16 3.06 25.22 5.17
N SER A 17 3.65 24.16 4.60
CA SER A 17 3.12 22.79 4.61
C SER A 17 1.79 22.53 3.88
N VAL A 18 1.90 22.24 2.57
CA VAL A 18 0.97 21.29 1.94
C VAL A 18 1.29 19.91 2.53
N SER A 19 0.59 19.54 3.60
CA SER A 19 0.48 18.12 3.96
C SER A 19 -0.34 17.47 2.85
N ALA A 20 0.34 16.81 1.91
CA ALA A 20 -0.33 15.90 0.99
C ALA A 20 -1.06 14.86 1.84
N MET A 21 -2.38 14.97 1.96
CA MET A 21 -3.20 13.91 2.51
C MET A 21 -3.18 12.79 1.48
N ALA A 22 -2.12 11.99 1.49
CA ALA A 22 -2.15 10.67 0.90
C ALA A 22 -3.00 9.79 1.83
N ALA A 23 -4.25 9.54 1.46
CA ALA A 23 -4.98 8.36 1.89
C ALA A 23 -5.75 7.86 0.65
N PRO A 24 -5.78 6.54 0.38
CA PRO A 24 -6.03 5.48 1.34
C PRO A 24 -4.91 4.44 1.30
N HIS A 25 -3.89 4.64 2.13
CA HIS A 25 -2.90 3.61 2.36
C HIS A 25 -2.95 3.23 3.83
N LEU A 26 -2.88 1.94 4.11
CA LEU A 26 -2.85 1.44 5.48
C LEU A 26 -1.60 1.97 6.18
N THR A 27 -1.79 2.55 7.36
CA THR A 27 -0.65 2.94 8.19
C THR A 27 0.13 1.70 8.64
N PRO A 28 1.43 1.83 8.96
CA PRO A 28 2.20 0.71 9.51
C PRO A 28 1.57 0.10 10.77
N GLN A 29 0.84 0.89 11.56
CA GLN A 29 0.10 0.38 12.70
C GLN A 29 -1.09 -0.49 12.26
N GLN A 30 -1.89 -0.02 11.30
CA GLN A 30 -3.04 -0.78 10.78
C GLN A 30 -2.62 -2.10 10.12
N CYS A 31 -1.45 -2.14 9.47
CA CYS A 31 -0.85 -3.39 8.97
C CYS A 31 -0.64 -4.47 10.05
N ASN A 32 -0.59 -4.08 11.32
CA ASN A 32 -0.41 -4.95 12.47
C ASN A 32 -1.69 -5.18 13.29
N ASP A 33 -2.78 -4.53 12.90
CA ASP A 33 -4.06 -4.63 13.56
C ASP A 33 -4.93 -5.75 12.94
N TYR A 34 -6.01 -6.11 13.64
CA TYR A 34 -7.07 -6.94 13.10
C TYR A 34 -7.81 -6.16 12.00
N PRO A 35 -8.19 -6.77 10.85
CA PRO A 35 -8.23 -8.22 10.59
C PRO A 35 -6.95 -8.85 10.03
N PHE A 36 -5.94 -8.04 9.66
CA PHE A 36 -4.77 -8.55 8.94
C PHE A 36 -3.82 -9.37 9.79
N LYS A 37 -3.72 -9.05 11.09
CA LYS A 37 -3.04 -9.89 12.07
C LYS A 37 -4.06 -10.54 13.00
N PRO A 38 -4.10 -11.88 13.06
CA PRO A 38 -4.97 -12.60 13.98
C PRO A 38 -4.71 -12.16 15.43
N LEU A 39 -5.81 -11.93 16.16
CA LEU A 39 -5.76 -11.62 17.57
C LEU A 39 -5.39 -12.88 18.38
N LYS A 40 -4.78 -12.68 19.54
CA LYS A 40 -4.53 -13.74 20.53
C LYS A 40 -5.70 -13.93 21.51
N GLY A 41 -6.81 -13.22 21.28
CA GLY A 41 -7.99 -13.19 22.15
C GLY A 41 -9.20 -12.66 21.40
N GLU A 42 -10.26 -12.32 22.14
CA GLU A 42 -11.52 -11.86 21.57
C GLU A 42 -11.39 -10.49 20.87
N VAL A 43 -12.25 -10.27 19.87
CA VAL A 43 -12.38 -8.99 19.17
C VAL A 43 -12.99 -7.97 20.12
N THR A 44 -12.28 -6.87 20.33
CA THR A 44 -12.80 -5.72 21.09
C THR A 44 -13.66 -4.83 20.20
N HIS A 45 -14.63 -4.12 20.78
CA HIS A 45 -15.45 -3.15 20.04
C HIS A 45 -14.61 -2.12 19.28
N LYS A 46 -13.49 -1.66 19.86
CA LYS A 46 -12.56 -0.74 19.19
C LYS A 46 -11.89 -1.34 17.94
N GLN A 47 -11.63 -2.65 17.93
CA GLN A 47 -11.07 -3.34 16.75
C GLN A 47 -12.14 -3.50 15.68
N LEU A 48 -13.34 -3.92 16.07
CA LEU A 48 -14.48 -4.05 15.15
C LEU A 48 -14.81 -2.71 14.45
N MET A 49 -14.91 -1.61 15.22
CA MET A 49 -15.20 -0.30 14.64
C MET A 49 -14.09 0.22 13.72
N ARG A 50 -12.86 -0.24 13.92
CA ARG A 50 -11.74 0.11 13.03
C ARG A 50 -11.85 -0.63 11.71
N GLU A 51 -12.07 -1.95 11.76
CA GLU A 51 -12.32 -2.77 10.57
C GLU A 51 -13.50 -2.21 9.77
N LEU A 52 -14.60 -1.86 10.44
CA LEU A 52 -15.74 -1.25 9.79
C LEU A 52 -15.37 0.06 9.07
N GLY A 53 -14.62 0.94 9.74
CA GLY A 53 -14.15 2.19 9.11
C GLY A 53 -13.20 1.96 7.92
N GLU A 54 -12.40 0.89 7.95
CA GLU A 54 -11.54 0.49 6.82
C GLU A 54 -12.36 -0.02 5.63
N LEU A 55 -13.40 -0.81 5.88
CA LEU A 55 -14.34 -1.26 4.85
C LEU A 55 -15.16 -0.10 4.27
N GLU A 56 -15.65 0.80 5.11
CA GLU A 56 -16.38 2.00 4.67
C GLU A 56 -15.52 2.91 3.79
N ALA A 57 -14.22 3.05 4.14
CA ALA A 57 -13.28 3.86 3.36
C ALA A 57 -13.07 3.34 1.93
N VAL A 58 -13.24 2.03 1.69
CA VAL A 58 -13.12 1.41 0.36
C VAL A 58 -14.47 1.18 -0.33
N GLY A 59 -15.56 1.60 0.31
CA GLY A 59 -16.89 1.72 -0.29
C GLY A 59 -18.00 0.84 0.27
N TYR A 60 -17.77 0.15 1.40
CA TYR A 60 -18.86 -0.54 2.12
C TYR A 60 -19.83 0.46 2.73
N GLN A 61 -21.13 0.20 2.62
CA GLN A 61 -22.19 1.04 3.17
C GLN A 61 -23.08 0.21 4.09
N PRO A 62 -22.79 0.15 5.41
CA PRO A 62 -23.52 -0.69 6.35
C PRO A 62 -24.97 -0.27 6.58
N SER A 63 -25.35 0.94 6.16
CA SER A 63 -26.71 1.47 6.29
C SER A 63 -27.58 1.25 5.06
N ASN A 64 -27.11 0.53 4.04
CA ASN A 64 -27.94 0.20 2.89
C ASN A 64 -29.04 -0.76 3.34
N ASP A 65 -30.28 -0.39 3.00
CA ASP A 65 -31.49 -1.13 3.36
C ASP A 65 -31.72 -2.23 2.30
N ASP A 66 -30.73 -3.11 2.17
CA ASP A 66 -30.82 -4.28 1.30
C ASP A 66 -31.57 -5.38 2.05
N ASP A 67 -32.60 -5.96 1.42
CA ASP A 67 -33.34 -7.11 1.97
C ASP A 67 -32.45 -8.37 2.11
N ASP A 68 -31.32 -8.38 1.42
CA ASP A 68 -30.32 -9.45 1.35
C ASP A 68 -28.99 -9.02 1.98
N TYR A 69 -28.08 -9.99 2.18
CA TYR A 69 -26.72 -9.70 2.65
C TYR A 69 -26.01 -8.68 1.72
N PRO A 70 -25.38 -7.62 2.24
CA PRO A 70 -24.89 -6.51 1.42
C PRO A 70 -23.88 -6.95 0.35
N GLY A 71 -24.20 -6.67 -0.92
CA GLY A 71 -23.36 -7.07 -2.06
C GLY A 71 -22.10 -6.21 -2.24
N ASP A 72 -22.01 -5.09 -1.56
CA ASP A 72 -20.84 -4.20 -1.57
C ASP A 72 -19.74 -4.62 -0.59
N LEU A 73 -20.07 -5.43 0.43
CA LEU A 73 -19.13 -5.90 1.43
C LEU A 73 -18.02 -6.76 0.81
N GLU A 74 -18.34 -7.73 -0.04
CA GLU A 74 -17.34 -8.57 -0.70
C GLU A 74 -16.37 -7.75 -1.57
N GLN A 75 -16.91 -6.72 -2.25
CA GLN A 75 -16.12 -5.83 -3.09
C GLN A 75 -15.21 -4.95 -2.24
N ALA A 76 -15.70 -4.45 -1.11
CA ALA A 76 -14.93 -3.69 -0.14
C ALA A 76 -13.79 -4.54 0.45
N GLU A 77 -14.08 -5.77 0.91
CA GLU A 77 -13.05 -6.69 1.42
C GLU A 77 -11.95 -6.97 0.40
N HIS A 78 -12.32 -7.18 -0.88
CA HIS A 78 -11.35 -7.40 -1.94
C HIS A 78 -10.44 -6.19 -2.15
N LYS A 79 -11.00 -4.97 -2.18
CA LYS A 79 -10.21 -3.73 -2.31
C LYS A 79 -9.29 -3.53 -1.11
N LEU A 80 -9.82 -3.68 0.11
CA LEU A 80 -9.03 -3.53 1.34
C LEU A 80 -7.88 -4.54 1.41
N ARG A 81 -8.10 -5.78 0.96
CA ARG A 81 -7.04 -6.79 0.85
C ARG A 81 -5.98 -6.43 -0.21
N ALA A 82 -6.37 -5.75 -1.29
CA ALA A 82 -5.43 -5.25 -2.28
C ALA A 82 -4.55 -4.13 -1.69
N GLU A 83 -5.14 -3.18 -0.96
CA GLU A 83 -4.40 -2.14 -0.23
C GLU A 83 -3.45 -2.75 0.80
N TYR A 84 -3.90 -3.73 1.58
CA TYR A 84 -3.04 -4.45 2.52
C TYR A 84 -1.81 -5.08 1.86
N ARG A 85 -1.99 -5.71 0.68
CA ARG A 85 -0.85 -6.27 -0.06
C ARG A 85 0.11 -5.19 -0.56
N ALA A 86 -0.41 -4.03 -0.96
CA ALA A 86 0.40 -2.92 -1.45
C ALA A 86 1.21 -2.26 -0.33
N ASP A 87 0.61 -2.08 0.85
CA ASP A 87 1.18 -1.23 1.90
C ASP A 87 1.91 -2.02 3.00
N CYS A 88 1.47 -3.26 3.25
CA CYS A 88 1.89 -4.02 4.42
C CYS A 88 2.79 -5.23 4.09
N MET A 89 2.78 -5.71 2.83
CA MET A 89 3.65 -6.81 2.43
C MET A 89 4.98 -6.29 1.90
N PRO A 90 6.11 -6.95 2.21
CA PRO A 90 7.38 -6.58 1.63
C PRO A 90 7.31 -6.76 0.11
N ALA A 91 7.77 -5.75 -0.64
CA ALA A 91 7.95 -5.87 -2.07
C ALA A 91 8.83 -7.10 -2.34
N THR A 92 8.30 -8.05 -3.10
CA THR A 92 9.13 -9.16 -3.58
C THR A 92 10.24 -8.54 -4.42
N PRO A 93 11.53 -8.79 -4.14
CA PRO A 93 12.58 -8.30 -4.99
C PRO A 93 12.40 -8.97 -6.35
N HIS A 94 11.84 -8.21 -7.30
CA HIS A 94 11.98 -8.55 -8.71
C HIS A 94 13.48 -8.52 -8.96
N VAL A 95 14.13 -9.69 -9.00
CA VAL A 95 15.48 -9.81 -9.53
C VAL A 95 15.36 -9.33 -10.97
N SER A 96 15.60 -8.04 -11.17
CA SER A 96 15.85 -7.49 -12.48
C SER A 96 17.05 -8.29 -12.97
N ALA A 97 16.81 -9.19 -13.91
CA ALA A 97 17.87 -9.74 -14.73
C ALA A 97 18.42 -8.58 -15.57
N SER A 98 19.14 -7.68 -14.90
CA SER A 98 20.16 -6.87 -15.52
C SER A 98 21.17 -7.88 -16.03
N ASN A 99 21.05 -8.21 -17.31
CA ASN A 99 22.11 -8.83 -18.07
C ASN A 99 23.33 -7.92 -17.93
N ALA A 100 24.12 -8.18 -16.90
CA ALA A 100 25.44 -7.64 -16.71
C ALA A 100 26.30 -8.21 -17.85
N GLN A 101 26.46 -7.35 -18.85
CA GLN A 101 27.62 -7.20 -19.71
C GLN A 101 28.81 -8.10 -19.33
N ALA A 102 29.22 -8.92 -20.30
CA ALA A 102 30.42 -9.73 -20.28
C ALA A 102 31.69 -8.93 -19.92
N PRO A 103 32.68 -9.56 -19.28
CA PRO A 103 34.07 -9.37 -19.63
C PRO A 103 34.47 -10.41 -20.68
N ALA A 104 35.20 -9.94 -21.69
CA ALA A 104 35.81 -10.75 -22.73
C ALA A 104 36.77 -11.80 -22.15
N GLY A 105 36.81 -12.96 -22.80
CA GLY A 105 37.96 -13.87 -22.73
C GLY A 105 37.67 -15.27 -22.21
N ALA A 106 37.03 -16.11 -23.03
CA ALA A 106 37.37 -17.52 -23.21
C ALA A 106 36.44 -18.10 -24.28
N ALA A 107 37.00 -18.52 -25.42
CA ALA A 107 36.26 -19.24 -26.44
C ALA A 107 35.77 -20.59 -25.88
N PRO A 108 34.48 -20.96 -26.03
CA PRO A 108 34.06 -22.32 -25.77
C PRO A 108 34.16 -23.12 -27.08
N VAL A 109 35.00 -24.15 -27.06
CA VAL A 109 35.00 -25.22 -28.05
C VAL A 109 33.68 -25.98 -27.88
N GLN A 110 32.81 -25.95 -28.89
CA GLN A 110 31.56 -26.71 -28.89
C GLN A 110 31.89 -28.21 -29.07
N ALA A 111 31.87 -28.97 -27.98
CA ALA A 111 31.82 -30.43 -28.03
C ALA A 111 30.38 -30.89 -27.83
N ALA A 112 29.85 -31.53 -28.86
CA ALA A 112 28.52 -32.12 -28.92
C ALA A 112 28.29 -33.14 -27.79
N ASN A 113 27.10 -33.11 -27.16
CA ASN A 113 26.50 -34.34 -26.68
C ASN A 113 24.98 -34.17 -26.48
N GLN A 114 24.21 -34.64 -27.47
CA GLN A 114 22.83 -35.06 -27.29
C GLN A 114 22.83 -36.38 -26.51
N PRO A 115 21.84 -36.63 -25.64
CA PRO A 115 21.33 -37.96 -25.44
C PRO A 115 19.90 -38.06 -25.95
N ALA A 116 19.70 -38.98 -26.89
CA ALA A 116 18.45 -39.69 -27.05
C ALA A 116 18.35 -40.75 -25.93
N GLY A 117 17.14 -40.94 -25.39
CA GLY A 117 16.82 -41.94 -24.38
C GLY A 117 15.39 -41.77 -23.91
#